data_AF-A0A955HJW4-F1
#
_entry.id   AF-A0A955HJW4-F1
#
_cell.length_a   1.000
_cell.length_b   1.000
_cell.length_c   1.000
_cell.angle_alpha   90.00
_cell.angle_beta   90.00
_cell.angle_gamma   90.00
#
_symmetry.space_group_name_H-M   'P 1'
#
loop_
_entity.id
_entity.type
_entity.pdbx_description
1 polymer ?
#
loop_
_entity_poly.entity_id
_entity_poly.type
_entity_poly.pdbx_seq_one_letter_code
_entity_poly.pdbx_strand_id
1 'polypeptide(L)'
;METLPSANSRTGRVMFALLETRAMTRLDINQAIGIHPGAECTARVRDLRKHGLSVSCSTDPNSDKPLFYYALQLSERERMLLSVYRVAACEVLNHVKQKLGVTTCEVAAALDIDVEDAYGFLRELENLGRIIETNDLRQCRVLEREEPTWWVLNGNGKR
;
A
#
# COMPACT_ATOMS: atom_id res chain seq x y z
N MET A 1 36.14 -17.34 -21.55
CA MET A 1 34.67 -17.53 -21.65
C MET A 1 34.15 -17.62 -20.23
N GLU A 2 33.27 -16.71 -19.83
CA GLU A 2 32.51 -16.88 -18.60
C GLU A 2 31.70 -18.17 -18.71
N THR A 3 31.84 -19.04 -17.73
CA THR A 3 31.20 -20.36 -17.72
C THR A 3 29.68 -20.19 -17.63
N LEU A 4 28.96 -20.78 -18.60
CA LEU A 4 27.50 -20.76 -18.59
C LEU A 4 26.96 -21.43 -17.32
N PRO A 5 25.91 -20.87 -16.70
CA PRO A 5 25.31 -21.45 -15.50
C PRO A 5 24.69 -22.82 -15.80
N SER A 6 24.82 -23.76 -14.87
CA SER A 6 24.19 -25.08 -14.96
C SER A 6 22.66 -24.96 -15.09
N ALA A 7 22.04 -25.75 -15.96
CA ALA A 7 20.59 -25.72 -16.22
C ALA A 7 19.72 -25.92 -14.97
N ASN A 8 20.22 -26.68 -13.99
CA ASN A 8 19.50 -26.92 -12.74
C ASN A 8 19.77 -25.87 -11.66
N SER A 9 20.73 -24.98 -11.86
CA SER A 9 20.98 -23.85 -10.94
C SER A 9 19.89 -22.78 -11.08
N ARG A 10 19.66 -21.98 -10.03
CA ARG A 10 18.72 -20.85 -10.09
C ARG A 10 19.05 -19.92 -11.25
N THR A 11 20.32 -19.56 -11.43
CA THR A 11 20.80 -18.71 -12.51
C THR A 11 20.55 -19.32 -13.88
N GLY A 12 20.75 -20.64 -14.03
CA GLY A 12 20.45 -21.35 -15.28
C GLY A 12 18.96 -21.34 -15.61
N ARG A 13 18.08 -21.60 -14.62
CA ARG A 13 16.63 -21.56 -14.82
C ARG A 13 16.10 -20.19 -15.22
N VAL A 14 16.64 -19.11 -14.63
CA VAL A 14 16.33 -17.73 -15.05
C VAL A 14 16.79 -17.48 -16.47
N MET A 15 18.05 -17.82 -16.78
CA MET A 15 18.61 -17.67 -18.12
C MET A 15 17.77 -18.41 -19.17
N PHE A 16 17.39 -19.67 -18.91
CA PHE A 16 16.57 -20.47 -19.83
C PHE A 16 15.13 -19.95 -19.96
N ALA A 17 14.53 -19.43 -18.89
CA ALA A 17 13.24 -18.78 -18.98
C ALA A 17 13.30 -17.55 -19.92
N LEU A 18 14.31 -16.70 -19.75
CA LEU A 18 14.50 -15.47 -20.54
C LEU A 18 14.89 -15.72 -22.00
N LEU A 19 15.33 -16.93 -22.36
CA LEU A 19 15.69 -17.29 -23.72
C LEU A 19 14.48 -17.46 -24.66
N GLU A 20 13.25 -17.55 -24.13
CA GLU A 20 12.03 -17.73 -24.95
C GLU A 20 11.66 -16.51 -25.83
N THR A 21 12.51 -15.48 -25.96
CA THR A 21 12.31 -14.26 -26.79
C THR A 21 11.03 -13.45 -26.53
N ARG A 22 10.24 -13.84 -25.53
CA ARG A 22 9.10 -13.08 -25.01
C ARG A 22 9.51 -12.29 -23.78
N ALA A 23 8.95 -11.09 -23.63
CA ALA A 23 9.07 -10.35 -22.39
C ALA A 23 8.41 -11.16 -21.26
N MET A 24 9.14 -11.36 -20.16
CA MET A 24 8.68 -12.10 -19.00
C MET A 24 8.43 -11.17 -17.82
N THR A 25 7.40 -11.46 -17.05
CA THR A 25 7.13 -10.77 -15.80
C THR A 25 8.01 -11.31 -14.68
N ARG A 26 8.12 -10.56 -13.59
CA ARG A 26 8.80 -11.02 -12.36
C ARG A 26 8.18 -12.30 -11.79
N LEU A 27 6.88 -12.50 -12.01
CA LEU A 27 6.17 -13.72 -11.62
C LEU A 27 6.65 -14.93 -12.40
N ASP A 28 6.82 -14.80 -13.73
CA ASP A 28 7.29 -15.88 -14.59
C ASP A 28 8.72 -16.32 -14.22
N ILE A 29 9.58 -15.35 -13.90
CA ILE A 29 10.95 -15.61 -13.41
C ILE A 29 10.93 -16.31 -12.05
N ASN A 30 10.10 -15.84 -11.11
CA ASN A 30 9.95 -16.46 -9.79
C ASN A 30 9.45 -17.91 -9.90
N GLN A 31 8.50 -18.19 -10.79
CA GLN A 31 8.05 -19.54 -11.08
C GLN A 31 9.17 -20.41 -11.66
N ALA A 32 9.97 -19.89 -12.60
CA ALA A 32 11.09 -20.63 -13.19
C ALA A 32 12.15 -21.07 -12.16
N ILE A 33 12.37 -20.28 -11.10
CA ILE A 33 13.29 -20.63 -10.00
C ILE A 33 12.63 -21.39 -8.84
N GLY A 34 11.35 -21.75 -8.97
CA GLY A 34 10.60 -22.50 -7.95
C GLY A 34 10.19 -21.66 -6.73
N ILE A 35 10.17 -20.33 -6.84
CA ILE A 35 9.61 -19.45 -5.82
C ILE A 35 8.11 -19.34 -6.06
N HIS A 36 7.34 -20.03 -5.21
CA HIS A 36 5.88 -19.97 -5.25
C HIS A 36 5.40 -18.57 -4.80
N PRO A 37 4.42 -17.94 -5.47
CA PRO A 37 3.87 -16.63 -5.07
C PRO A 37 3.40 -16.58 -3.62
N GLY A 38 2.87 -17.70 -3.11
CA GLY A 38 2.49 -17.84 -1.70
C GLY A 38 3.66 -17.64 -0.72
N ALA A 39 4.90 -17.98 -1.10
CA ALA A 39 6.08 -17.71 -0.28
C ALA A 39 6.39 -16.21 -0.20
N GLU A 40 6.19 -15.48 -1.30
CA GLU A 40 6.34 -14.02 -1.33
C GLU A 40 5.26 -13.32 -0.51
N CYS A 41 3.99 -13.72 -0.65
CA CYS A 41 2.89 -13.22 0.19
C CYS A 41 3.15 -13.46 1.68
N THR A 42 3.60 -14.66 2.04
CA THR A 42 3.95 -15.02 3.43
C THR A 42 5.11 -14.16 3.95
N ALA A 43 6.10 -13.86 3.10
CA ALA A 43 7.20 -12.99 3.46
C ALA A 43 6.71 -11.54 3.72
N ARG A 44 5.83 -11.00 2.89
CA ARG A 44 5.26 -9.65 3.11
C ARG A 44 4.40 -9.56 4.37
N VAL A 45 3.59 -10.58 4.65
CA VAL A 45 2.84 -10.67 5.92
C VAL A 45 3.80 -10.73 7.12
N ARG A 46 4.92 -11.45 6.99
CA ARG A 46 5.96 -11.49 8.04
C ARG A 46 6.60 -10.12 8.25
N ASP A 47 6.87 -9.38 7.18
CA ASP A 47 7.42 -8.03 7.27
C ASP A 47 6.45 -7.09 8.01
N LEU A 48 5.14 -7.16 7.71
CA LEU A 48 4.12 -6.40 8.45
C LEU A 48 4.15 -6.71 9.95
N ARG A 49 4.25 -7.98 10.32
CA ARG A 49 4.36 -8.40 11.74
C ARG A 49 5.63 -7.88 12.41
N LYS A 50 6.76 -7.83 11.69
CA LYS A 50 8.01 -7.22 12.22
C LYS A 50 7.86 -5.72 12.48
N HIS A 51 6.98 -5.05 11.75
CA HIS A 51 6.62 -3.65 12.00
C HIS A 51 5.55 -3.49 13.10
N GLY A 52 5.28 -4.52 13.89
CA GLY A 52 4.35 -4.47 15.02
C GLY A 52 2.87 -4.63 14.66
N LEU A 53 2.55 -4.87 13.39
CA LEU A 53 1.16 -5.06 12.96
C LEU A 53 0.68 -6.49 13.26
N SER A 54 -0.47 -6.59 13.94
CA SER A 54 -1.10 -7.87 14.23
C SER A 54 -1.82 -8.40 12.98
N VAL A 55 -1.27 -9.43 12.34
CA VAL A 55 -1.89 -10.09 11.18
C VAL A 55 -2.20 -11.53 11.54
N SER A 56 -3.48 -11.89 11.65
CA SER A 56 -3.93 -13.25 11.89
C SER A 56 -3.86 -14.09 10.62
N CYS A 57 -3.79 -15.41 10.78
CA CYS A 57 -3.81 -16.38 9.69
C CYS A 57 -4.82 -17.46 10.08
N SER A 58 -5.88 -17.64 9.28
CA SER A 58 -6.87 -18.69 9.44
C SER A 58 -6.91 -19.58 8.20
N THR A 59 -7.43 -20.80 8.35
CA THR A 59 -7.66 -21.73 7.26
C THR A 59 -9.15 -21.98 7.10
N ASP A 60 -9.63 -22.09 5.86
CA ASP A 60 -11.03 -22.49 5.64
C ASP A 60 -11.22 -23.96 6.02
N PRO A 61 -12.02 -24.27 7.06
CA PRO A 61 -12.25 -25.64 7.49
C PRO A 61 -13.04 -26.48 6.48
N ASN A 62 -13.71 -25.85 5.51
CA ASN A 62 -14.58 -26.52 4.54
C ASN A 62 -13.92 -26.76 3.18
N SER A 63 -12.63 -26.39 3.03
CA SER A 63 -11.92 -26.53 1.77
C SER A 63 -11.08 -27.80 1.74
N ASP A 64 -11.24 -28.62 0.68
CA ASP A 64 -10.44 -29.83 0.42
C ASP A 64 -8.94 -29.52 0.21
N LYS A 65 -8.58 -28.24 0.03
CA LYS A 65 -7.20 -27.75 -0.05
C LYS A 65 -6.95 -26.70 1.04
N PRO A 66 -5.75 -26.64 1.65
CA PRO A 66 -5.45 -25.62 2.65
C PRO A 66 -5.43 -24.23 2.00
N LEU A 67 -6.51 -23.47 2.22
CA LEU A 67 -6.63 -22.06 1.85
C LEU A 67 -6.31 -21.20 3.08
N PHE A 68 -5.26 -20.39 2.99
CA PHE A 68 -4.83 -19.51 4.07
C PHE A 68 -5.38 -18.09 3.87
N TYR A 69 -6.09 -17.59 4.87
CA TYR A 69 -6.65 -16.24 4.92
C TYR A 69 -5.87 -15.41 5.92
N TYR A 70 -5.50 -14.19 5.52
CA TYR A 70 -4.80 -13.25 6.38
C TYR A 70 -5.67 -12.04 6.66
N ALA A 71 -5.77 -11.62 7.91
CA ALA A 71 -6.53 -10.45 8.31
C ALA A 71 -5.72 -9.57 9.25
N LEU A 72 -5.63 -8.28 8.92
CA LEU A 72 -5.05 -7.28 9.79
C LEU A 72 -6.02 -7.02 10.95
N GLN A 73 -5.54 -7.25 12.18
CA GLN A 73 -6.29 -7.03 13.41
C GLN A 73 -6.02 -5.60 13.87
N LEU A 74 -7.05 -4.77 13.78
CA LEU A 74 -7.01 -3.36 14.12
C LEU A 74 -8.12 -3.06 15.11
N SER A 75 -7.81 -2.23 16.11
CA SER A 75 -8.84 -1.50 16.85
C SER A 75 -9.64 -0.60 15.89
N GLU A 76 -10.82 -0.17 16.34
CA GLU A 76 -11.66 0.75 15.58
C GLU A 76 -10.92 2.06 15.25
N ARG A 77 -10.17 2.61 16.22
CA ARG A 77 -9.35 3.80 16.03
C ARG A 77 -8.27 3.61 14.97
N GLU A 78 -7.50 2.52 15.04
CA GLU A 78 -6.43 2.25 14.07
C GLU A 78 -7.01 2.03 12.66
N ARG A 79 -8.16 1.37 12.56
CA ARG A 79 -8.89 1.20 11.31
C ARG A 79 -9.30 2.55 10.72
N MET A 80 -9.80 3.46 11.55
CA MET A 80 -10.20 4.79 11.10
C MET A 80 -8.98 5.62 10.65
N LEU A 81 -7.91 5.65 11.46
CA LEU A 81 -6.66 6.32 11.12
C LEU A 81 -6.09 5.83 9.78
N LEU A 82 -6.06 4.51 9.55
CA LEU A 82 -5.61 3.93 8.29
C LEU A 82 -6.56 4.21 7.13
N SER A 83 -7.86 4.32 7.38
CA SER A 83 -8.87 4.68 6.37
C SER A 83 -8.72 6.13 5.92
N VAL A 84 -8.52 7.06 6.86
CA VAL A 84 -8.17 8.46 6.62
C VAL A 84 -6.88 8.54 5.80
N TYR A 85 -5.83 7.83 6.20
CA TYR A 85 -4.57 7.81 5.47
C TYR A 85 -4.73 7.25 4.05
N ARG A 86 -5.51 6.18 3.87
CA ARG A 86 -5.81 5.60 2.57
C ARG A 86 -6.55 6.59 1.68
N VAL A 87 -7.57 7.27 2.18
CA VAL A 87 -8.31 8.28 1.40
C VAL A 87 -7.40 9.42 1.00
N ALA A 88 -6.62 9.97 1.94
CA ALA A 88 -5.67 11.02 1.64
C ALA A 88 -4.64 10.58 0.57
N ALA A 89 -4.11 9.36 0.69
CA ALA A 89 -3.19 8.80 -0.30
C ALA A 89 -3.85 8.56 -1.66
N CYS A 90 -5.04 7.99 -1.69
CA CYS A 90 -5.77 7.70 -2.93
C CYS A 90 -6.20 8.98 -3.65
N GLU A 91 -6.70 9.99 -2.93
CA GLU A 91 -7.04 11.29 -3.51
C GLU A 91 -5.78 11.97 -4.06
N VAL A 92 -4.70 12.05 -3.28
CA VAL A 92 -3.43 12.62 -3.74
C VAL A 92 -2.90 11.86 -4.98
N LEU A 93 -2.99 10.53 -5.00
CA LEU A 93 -2.54 9.68 -6.11
C LEU A 93 -3.40 9.80 -7.36
N ASN A 94 -4.73 9.84 -7.21
CA ASN A 94 -5.67 10.05 -8.31
C ASN A 94 -5.49 11.44 -8.93
N HIS A 95 -5.10 12.42 -8.13
CA HIS A 95 -4.78 13.78 -8.57
C HIS A 95 -3.31 13.98 -8.93
N VAL A 96 -2.47 12.93 -9.09
CA VAL A 96 -1.05 13.08 -9.50
C VAL A 96 -0.88 13.81 -10.84
N LYS A 97 -1.87 13.74 -11.73
CA LYS A 97 -1.88 14.56 -12.97
C LYS A 97 -2.14 16.04 -12.71
N GLN A 98 -2.78 16.38 -11.59
CA GLN A 98 -3.19 17.74 -11.23
C GLN A 98 -2.41 18.35 -10.05
N LYS A 99 -1.63 17.55 -9.31
CA LYS A 99 -0.93 17.94 -8.08
C LYS A 99 -1.88 18.69 -7.14
N LEU A 100 -2.92 18.03 -6.67
CA LEU A 100 -3.85 18.60 -5.71
C LEU A 100 -3.85 17.76 -4.44
N GLY A 101 -3.55 18.39 -3.30
CA GLY A 101 -3.78 17.82 -1.98
C GLY A 101 -5.28 17.66 -1.70
N VAL A 102 -5.62 16.96 -0.61
CA VAL A 102 -7.00 16.71 -0.18
C VAL A 102 -7.39 17.67 0.94
N THR A 103 -8.65 18.13 1.01
CA THR A 103 -9.10 18.94 2.15
C THR A 103 -9.69 18.06 3.26
N THR A 104 -9.74 18.56 4.49
CA THR A 104 -10.33 17.84 5.63
C THR A 104 -11.78 17.44 5.36
N CYS A 105 -12.57 18.32 4.76
CA CYS A 105 -13.97 18.07 4.46
C CYS A 105 -14.17 17.00 3.38
N GLU A 106 -13.24 16.89 2.42
CA GLU A 106 -13.26 15.83 1.41
C GLU A 106 -12.97 14.46 2.04
N VAL A 107 -12.05 14.40 3.00
CA VAL A 107 -11.78 13.17 3.77
C VAL A 107 -13.00 12.79 4.61
N ALA A 108 -13.58 13.76 5.33
CA ALA A 108 -14.76 13.55 6.17
C ALA A 108 -15.94 13.02 5.35
N ALA A 109 -16.23 13.66 4.20
CA ALA A 109 -17.31 13.23 3.31
C ALA A 109 -17.05 11.85 2.68
N ALA A 110 -15.79 11.51 2.35
CA ALA A 110 -15.46 10.21 1.78
C ALA A 110 -15.57 9.04 2.78
N LEU A 111 -15.44 9.33 4.08
CA LEU A 111 -15.50 8.34 5.15
C LEU A 111 -16.81 8.38 5.95
N ASP A 112 -17.69 9.35 5.66
CA ASP A 112 -18.93 9.60 6.41
C ASP A 112 -18.68 9.78 7.91
N ILE A 113 -17.74 10.67 8.25
CA ILE A 113 -17.35 11.00 9.62
C ILE A 113 -17.39 12.50 9.88
N ASP A 114 -17.38 12.89 11.15
CA ASP A 114 -17.30 14.29 11.53
C ASP A 114 -16.00 14.95 11.07
N VAL A 115 -16.10 16.21 10.65
CA VAL A 115 -14.95 16.99 10.14
C VAL A 115 -13.88 17.18 11.21
N GLU A 116 -14.28 17.34 12.48
CA GLU A 116 -13.36 17.46 13.62
C GLU A 116 -12.58 16.16 13.85
N ASP A 117 -13.25 15.00 13.72
CA ASP A 117 -12.60 13.69 13.83
C ASP A 117 -11.63 13.47 12.67
N ALA A 118 -12.04 13.77 11.44
CA ALA A 118 -11.18 13.71 10.27
C ALA A 118 -9.92 14.58 10.45
N TYR A 119 -10.09 15.82 10.93
CA TYR A 119 -8.98 16.70 11.25
C TYR A 119 -8.06 16.11 12.32
N GLY A 120 -8.63 15.55 13.39
CA GLY A 120 -7.87 14.88 14.45
C GLY A 120 -6.98 13.76 13.91
N PHE A 121 -7.52 12.89 13.05
CA PHE A 121 -6.75 11.83 12.42
C PHE A 121 -5.68 12.35 11.44
N LEU A 122 -5.96 13.42 10.69
CA LEU A 122 -4.98 14.04 9.80
C LEU A 122 -3.81 14.65 10.58
N ARG A 123 -4.08 15.34 11.70
CA ARG A 123 -3.05 15.82 12.63
C ARG A 123 -2.22 14.68 13.22
N GLU A 124 -2.86 13.57 13.57
CA GLU A 124 -2.15 12.38 14.05
C GLU A 124 -1.20 11.81 12.97
N LEU A 125 -1.65 11.72 11.71
CA LEU A 125 -0.83 11.28 10.59
C LEU A 125 0.32 12.24 10.27
N GLU A 126 0.11 13.55 10.45
CA GLU A 126 1.17 14.56 10.32
C GLU A 126 2.23 14.39 11.42
N ASN A 127 1.81 14.18 12.67
CA ASN A 127 2.73 13.90 13.77
C ASN A 127 3.54 12.60 13.55
N LEU A 128 2.96 11.64 12.84
CA LEU A 128 3.65 10.40 12.41
C LEU A 128 4.55 10.60 11.17
N GLY A 129 4.61 11.82 10.61
CA GLY A 129 5.40 12.14 9.42
C GLY A 129 4.92 11.42 8.16
N ARG A 130 3.61 11.13 8.06
CA ARG A 130 3.01 10.46 6.90
C ARG A 130 2.37 11.44 5.93
N ILE A 131 1.81 12.51 6.46
CA ILE A 131 1.23 13.59 5.68
C ILE A 131 1.75 14.94 6.18
N ILE A 132 1.44 16.00 5.45
CA ILE A 132 1.74 17.38 5.84
C ILE A 132 0.58 18.29 5.45
N GLU A 133 0.23 19.19 6.35
CA GLU A 133 -0.68 20.29 6.05
C GLU A 133 0.05 21.39 5.28
N THR A 134 -0.62 21.96 4.29
CA THR A 134 -0.09 23.10 3.55
C THR A 134 -1.09 24.24 3.59
N ASN A 135 -0.57 25.45 3.74
CA ASN A 135 -1.36 26.69 3.63
C ASN A 135 -1.74 27.01 2.17
N ASP A 136 -1.45 26.10 1.24
CA ASP A 136 -1.89 26.18 -0.15
C ASP A 136 -3.41 25.94 -0.15
N LEU A 137 -4.16 27.04 -0.22
CA LEU A 137 -5.62 27.03 -0.23
C LEU A 137 -6.15 26.51 -1.57
N ARG A 138 -7.13 25.62 -1.50
CA ARG A 138 -7.84 25.09 -2.65
C ARG A 138 -9.34 25.17 -2.40
N GLN A 139 -10.12 25.43 -3.43
CA GLN A 139 -11.56 25.24 -3.35
C GLN A 139 -11.89 23.77 -3.05
N CYS A 140 -12.53 23.55 -1.90
CA CYS A 140 -13.07 22.28 -1.46
C CYS A 140 -14.29 21.91 -2.33
N ARG A 141 -14.35 20.68 -2.82
CA ARG A 141 -15.45 20.23 -3.69
C ARG A 141 -16.76 19.99 -2.94
N VAL A 142 -16.68 19.79 -1.62
CA VAL A 142 -17.84 19.50 -0.78
C VAL A 142 -18.51 20.80 -0.31
N LEU A 143 -17.71 21.80 0.08
CA LEU A 143 -18.18 23.05 0.67
C LEU A 143 -18.10 24.25 -0.27
N GLU A 144 -17.50 24.08 -1.45
CA GLU A 144 -17.27 25.14 -2.45
C GLU A 144 -16.49 26.37 -1.92
N ARG A 145 -15.80 26.23 -0.78
CA ARG A 145 -14.97 27.26 -0.14
C ARG A 145 -13.49 26.91 -0.16
N GLU A 146 -12.62 27.90 0.00
CA GLU A 146 -11.18 27.66 0.11
C GLU A 146 -10.80 27.02 1.45
N GLU A 147 -10.04 25.94 1.40
CA GLU A 147 -9.54 25.21 2.57
C GLU A 147 -8.06 24.82 2.41
N PRO A 148 -7.31 24.69 3.53
CA PRO A 148 -5.99 24.08 3.54
C PRO A 148 -6.01 22.67 2.97
N THR A 149 -4.88 22.25 2.41
CA THR A 149 -4.74 20.93 1.79
C THR A 149 -3.70 20.07 2.47
N TRP A 150 -3.99 18.79 2.56
CA TRP A 150 -3.16 17.73 3.11
C TRP A 150 -2.49 16.94 1.99
N TRP A 151 -1.21 16.61 2.19
CA TRP A 151 -0.39 15.92 1.21
C TRP A 151 0.31 14.73 1.81
N VAL A 152 0.33 13.61 1.09
CA VAL A 152 1.11 12.43 1.51
C VAL A 152 2.58 12.65 1.19
N LEU A 153 3.44 12.39 2.19
CA LEU A 153 4.88 12.50 2.03
C LEU A 153 5.42 11.24 1.35
N ASN A 154 6.11 11.40 0.22
CA ASN A 154 6.88 10.31 -0.38
C ASN A 154 8.10 10.00 0.49
N GLY A 155 8.61 8.76 0.45
CA GLY A 155 9.66 8.22 1.36
C GLY A 155 10.98 9.00 1.46
N ASN A 156 11.16 10.10 0.71
CA ASN A 156 12.28 11.03 0.80
C ASN A 156 11.93 12.38 1.48
N GLY A 157 10.74 12.51 2.08
CA GLY A 157 10.32 13.75 2.77
C GLY A 157 10.20 14.97 1.84
N LYS A 158 10.09 14.74 0.52
CA LYS A 158 9.88 15.79 -0.48
C LYS A 158 8.67 15.44 -1.34
N ARG A 159 7.91 16.50 -1.66
CA ARG A 159 6.75 16.51 -2.57
C ARG A 159 7.07 15.75 -3.86
#